data_AF-A0A6F8PUX5-F1
#
_entry.id   AF-A0A6F8PUX5-F1
#
_cell.length_a   1.000
_cell.length_b   1.000
_cell.length_c   1.000
_cell.angle_alpha   90.00
_cell.angle_beta   90.00
_cell.angle_gamma   90.00
#
_symmetry.space_group_name_H-M   'P 1'
#
loop_
_entity.id
_entity.type
_entity.pdbx_description
1 polymer ?
#
loop_
_entity_poly.entity_id
_entity_poly.type
_entity_poly.pdbx_seq_one_letter_code
_entity_poly.pdbx_strand_id
1 'polypeptide(L)'
;MNQTELFSANSEHQWQLATDQVMGGVSQGTIQAHADGVSLQGSVSYENNGGFVQMKWPFAKDLSMRQFDGVWFEACATEQLVIDAVLKSSQLWMPWQSFRHSLQLTRDWQSFYIPFSDFAPYRTQTRLNTNSITQFALLLGEQGSHQITVRRFGLYSV
;
A
#
# COMPACT_ATOMS: atom_id res chain seq x y z
N MET A 1 21.05 -8.53 -2.69
CA MET A 1 19.80 -7.82 -2.41
C MET A 1 20.04 -6.82 -1.29
N ASN A 2 20.06 -5.54 -1.63
CA ASN A 2 20.26 -4.44 -0.69
C ASN A 2 18.91 -3.83 -0.33
N GLN A 3 18.69 -3.52 0.95
CA GLN A 3 17.48 -2.88 1.43
C GLN A 3 17.76 -1.43 1.80
N THR A 4 16.85 -0.54 1.40
CA THR A 4 16.72 0.81 1.93
C THR A 4 15.44 0.86 2.73
N GLU A 5 15.56 0.84 4.06
CA GLU A 5 14.43 0.94 4.97
C GLU A 5 13.91 2.38 5.00
N LEU A 6 12.59 2.54 4.81
CA LEU A 6 11.89 3.83 4.92
C LEU A 6 11.07 3.93 6.20
N PHE A 7 10.75 2.79 6.81
CA PHE A 7 9.97 2.69 8.03
C PHE A 7 10.30 1.41 8.78
N SER A 8 10.39 1.51 10.11
CA SER A 8 10.32 0.39 11.04
C SER A 8 9.49 0.74 12.28
N ALA A 9 8.96 -0.26 12.97
CA ALA A 9 8.08 -0.08 14.14
C ALA A 9 8.63 0.84 15.25
N ASN A 10 9.96 0.99 15.32
CA ASN A 10 10.65 1.82 16.31
C ASN A 10 10.97 3.24 15.80
N SER A 11 10.46 3.64 14.64
CA SER A 11 10.64 4.97 14.06
C SER A 11 9.33 5.76 14.02
N GLU A 12 9.44 7.08 13.87
CA GLU A 12 8.28 7.87 13.43
C GLU A 12 7.77 7.34 12.09
N HIS A 13 6.46 7.41 11.88
CA HIS A 13 5.83 6.94 10.65
C HIS A 13 5.20 8.07 9.85
N GLN A 14 5.18 7.89 8.52
CA GLN A 14 4.54 8.81 7.58
C GLN A 14 3.33 8.18 6.88
N TRP A 15 2.85 7.03 7.37
CA TRP A 15 1.65 6.37 6.87
C TRP A 15 0.44 7.31 6.99
N GLN A 16 -0.28 7.46 5.88
CA GLN A 16 -1.49 8.26 5.76
C GLN A 16 -2.69 7.36 5.47
N LEU A 17 -3.84 7.72 6.02
CA LEU A 17 -5.11 7.05 5.70
C LEU A 17 -5.69 7.64 4.41
N ALA A 18 -6.28 6.78 3.58
CA ALA A 18 -7.22 7.21 2.55
C ALA A 18 -8.37 6.22 2.44
N THR A 19 -9.57 6.74 2.18
CA THR A 19 -10.81 5.97 2.03
C THR A 19 -11.53 6.35 0.74
N ASP A 20 -12.55 5.60 0.38
CA ASP A 20 -13.44 5.88 -0.75
C ASP A 20 -14.39 7.10 -0.55
N GLN A 21 -14.34 7.77 0.60
CA GLN A 21 -15.22 8.89 0.93
C GLN A 21 -15.13 10.06 -0.05
N VAL A 22 -13.98 10.26 -0.70
CA VAL A 22 -13.81 11.29 -1.75
C VAL A 22 -14.78 11.06 -2.93
N MET A 23 -15.19 9.81 -3.16
CA MET A 23 -16.13 9.42 -4.21
C MET A 23 -17.56 9.21 -3.68
N GLY A 24 -17.84 9.57 -2.41
CA GLY A 24 -19.13 9.39 -1.76
C GLY A 24 -19.30 8.04 -1.03
N GLY A 25 -18.28 7.19 -1.06
CA GLY A 25 -18.24 5.94 -0.29
C GLY A 25 -18.34 6.17 1.22
N VAL A 26 -18.70 5.12 1.94
CA VAL A 26 -18.92 5.18 3.39
C VAL A 26 -17.93 4.31 4.18
N SER A 27 -16.85 3.85 3.54
CA SER A 27 -15.82 3.09 4.23
C SER A 27 -15.09 3.98 5.24
N GLN A 28 -14.72 3.39 6.36
CA GLN A 28 -14.04 4.07 7.46
C GLN A 28 -12.75 3.36 7.81
N GLY A 29 -11.76 4.10 8.28
CA GLY A 29 -10.55 3.48 8.79
C GLY A 29 -9.80 4.36 9.78
N THR A 30 -8.86 3.75 10.48
CA THR A 30 -7.95 4.41 11.40
C THR A 30 -6.54 3.84 11.25
N ILE A 31 -5.54 4.69 11.46
CA ILE A 31 -4.13 4.29 11.54
C ILE A 31 -3.68 4.46 12.98
N GLN A 32 -3.06 3.43 13.54
CA GLN A 32 -2.56 3.42 14.92
C GLN A 32 -1.15 2.83 14.96
N ALA A 33 -0.23 3.51 15.65
CA ALA A 33 1.10 3.01 15.91
C ALA A 33 1.13 2.21 17.23
N HIS A 34 1.85 1.10 17.22
CA HIS A 34 2.08 0.22 18.36
C HIS A 34 3.53 -0.28 18.34
N ALA A 35 3.95 -1.00 19.39
CA ALA A 35 5.31 -1.55 19.50
C ALA A 35 5.70 -2.46 18.31
N ASP A 36 4.74 -3.16 17.74
CA ASP A 36 4.97 -4.12 16.65
C ASP A 36 4.86 -3.51 15.24
N GLY A 37 4.48 -2.23 15.12
CA GLY A 37 4.32 -1.56 13.83
C GLY A 37 3.16 -0.59 13.78
N VAL A 38 2.73 -0.27 12.56
CA VAL A 38 1.58 0.61 12.29
C VAL A 38 0.44 -0.21 11.71
N SER A 39 -0.70 -0.16 12.38
CA SER A 39 -1.91 -0.88 12.00
C SER A 39 -2.85 0.02 11.21
N LEU A 40 -3.46 -0.54 10.17
CA LEU A 40 -4.64 -0.02 9.51
C LEU A 40 -5.84 -0.87 9.95
N GLN A 41 -6.80 -0.26 10.63
CA GLN A 41 -8.12 -0.85 10.85
C GLN A 41 -9.08 -0.24 9.84
N GLY A 42 -9.79 -1.05 9.07
CA GLY A 42 -10.72 -0.59 8.04
C GLY A 42 -12.06 -1.32 8.11
N SER A 43 -13.15 -0.58 8.00
CA SER A 43 -14.49 -1.09 7.72
C SER A 43 -14.84 -0.69 6.29
N VAL A 44 -14.79 -1.67 5.38
CA VAL A 44 -15.01 -1.50 3.95
C VAL A 44 -16.48 -1.74 3.62
N SER A 45 -17.11 -0.81 2.90
CA SER A 45 -18.48 -0.92 2.40
C SER A 45 -18.54 -0.68 0.90
N TYR A 46 -19.36 -1.46 0.20
CA TYR A 46 -19.65 -1.27 -1.23
C TYR A 46 -20.78 -0.27 -1.49
N GLU A 47 -21.40 0.26 -0.44
CA GLU A 47 -22.40 1.32 -0.55
C GLU A 47 -21.79 2.57 -1.21
N ASN A 48 -22.64 3.32 -1.94
CA ASN A 48 -22.27 4.52 -2.68
C ASN A 48 -21.10 4.33 -3.67
N ASN A 49 -20.99 3.15 -4.28
CA ASN A 49 -19.88 2.78 -5.16
C ASN A 49 -18.50 2.87 -4.49
N GLY A 50 -18.48 2.70 -3.17
CA GLY A 50 -17.25 2.57 -2.39
C GLY A 50 -16.58 1.22 -2.58
N GLY A 51 -15.77 0.84 -1.61
CA GLY A 51 -15.13 -0.45 -1.51
C GLY A 51 -13.64 -0.37 -1.25
N PHE A 52 -13.11 0.68 -0.61
CA PHE A 52 -11.73 0.62 -0.13
C PHE A 52 -11.39 1.48 1.09
N VAL A 53 -10.40 0.97 1.82
CA VAL A 53 -9.61 1.68 2.83
C VAL A 53 -8.15 1.35 2.57
N GLN A 54 -7.24 2.33 2.63
CA GLN A 54 -5.82 2.10 2.40
C GLN A 54 -4.92 2.90 3.35
N MET A 55 -3.77 2.32 3.68
CA MET A 55 -2.65 3.01 4.30
C MET A 55 -1.60 3.26 3.22
N LYS A 56 -1.20 4.52 3.07
CA LYS A 56 -0.32 4.96 1.99
C LYS A 56 0.94 5.65 2.51
N TRP A 57 2.04 5.42 1.81
CA TRP A 57 3.34 6.04 2.04
C TRP A 57 3.71 6.91 0.82
N PRO A 58 3.72 8.25 0.96
CA PRO A 58 4.25 9.12 -0.07
C PRO A 58 5.79 9.02 -0.12
N PHE A 59 6.35 8.87 -1.30
CA PHE A 59 7.80 8.92 -1.46
C PHE A 59 8.30 10.38 -1.48
N ALA A 60 9.52 10.59 -0.99
CA ALA A 60 10.18 11.88 -1.07
C ALA A 60 10.39 12.28 -2.55
N LYS A 61 10.23 13.57 -2.87
CA LYS A 61 10.28 14.05 -4.27
C LYS A 61 11.65 13.89 -4.92
N ASP A 62 12.71 13.87 -4.11
CA ASP A 62 14.11 13.73 -4.50
C ASP A 62 14.60 12.27 -4.50
N LEU A 63 13.75 11.31 -4.08
CA LEU A 63 14.09 9.89 -4.10
C LEU A 63 14.05 9.35 -5.54
N SER A 64 15.23 9.01 -6.06
CA SER A 64 15.33 8.35 -7.37
C SER A 64 14.94 6.89 -7.29
N MET A 65 13.87 6.51 -7.99
CA MET A 65 13.41 5.11 -8.08
C MET A 65 14.26 4.23 -8.99
N ARG A 66 15.21 4.82 -9.75
CA ARG A 66 16.06 4.08 -10.71
C ARG A 66 16.97 3.05 -10.07
N GLN A 67 17.34 3.29 -8.83
CA GLN A 67 18.30 2.46 -8.10
C GLN A 67 17.64 1.28 -7.38
N PHE A 68 16.32 1.09 -7.57
CA PHE A 68 15.53 0.07 -6.90
C PHE A 68 14.79 -0.80 -7.92
N ASP A 69 14.67 -2.07 -7.58
CA ASP A 69 13.97 -3.07 -8.38
C ASP A 69 12.54 -3.29 -7.87
N GLY A 70 12.25 -2.92 -6.62
CA GLY A 70 10.92 -3.06 -6.06
C GLY A 70 10.75 -2.52 -4.64
N VAL A 71 9.58 -2.81 -4.07
CA VAL A 71 9.23 -2.54 -2.68
C VAL A 71 9.39 -3.80 -1.84
N TRP A 72 9.73 -3.63 -0.57
CA TRP A 72 9.64 -4.70 0.41
C TRP A 72 8.93 -4.23 1.67
N PHE A 73 8.27 -5.15 2.35
CA PHE A 73 7.63 -4.88 3.63
C PHE A 73 7.44 -6.15 4.45
N GLU A 74 7.32 -5.97 5.76
CA GLU A 74 6.86 -7.00 6.70
C GLU A 74 5.46 -6.64 7.16
N ALA A 75 4.51 -7.55 6.96
CA ALA A 75 3.11 -7.33 7.34
C ALA A 75 2.42 -8.61 7.82
N CYS A 76 1.35 -8.42 8.60
CA CYS A 76 0.38 -9.45 8.96
C CYS A 76 -1.04 -8.86 8.97
N ALA A 77 -2.03 -9.72 9.14
CA ALA A 77 -3.44 -9.38 9.30
C ALA A 77 -4.06 -10.14 10.48
N THR A 78 -5.25 -9.74 10.93
CA THR A 78 -5.98 -10.47 11.99
C THR A 78 -6.61 -11.78 11.51
N GLU A 79 -6.69 -11.97 10.20
CA GLU A 79 -7.23 -13.14 9.50
C GLU A 79 -6.47 -13.40 8.19
N GLN A 80 -6.84 -14.46 7.48
CA GLN A 80 -6.41 -14.59 6.09
C GLN A 80 -7.17 -13.58 5.24
N LEU A 81 -6.44 -12.74 4.51
CA LEU A 81 -7.02 -11.61 3.80
C LEU A 81 -6.27 -11.37 2.49
N VAL A 82 -7.01 -11.15 1.39
CA VAL A 82 -6.43 -10.75 0.11
C VAL A 82 -6.49 -9.23 0.00
N ILE A 83 -5.35 -8.60 -0.27
CA ILE A 83 -5.22 -7.15 -0.40
C ILE A 83 -4.45 -6.79 -1.67
N ASP A 84 -4.52 -5.52 -2.06
CA ASP A 84 -3.69 -4.99 -3.14
C ASP A 84 -2.55 -4.14 -2.58
N ALA A 85 -1.32 -4.43 -2.99
CA ALA A 85 -0.23 -3.45 -3.01
C ALA A 85 -0.45 -2.51 -4.20
N VAL A 86 -0.37 -1.20 -3.96
CA VAL A 86 -0.73 -0.18 -4.94
C VAL A 86 0.42 0.81 -5.12
N LEU A 87 0.75 1.11 -6.38
CA LEU A 87 1.63 2.23 -6.73
C LEU A 87 0.80 3.34 -7.39
N LYS A 88 1.03 4.58 -6.91
CA LYS A 88 0.66 5.79 -7.65
C LYS A 88 1.86 6.31 -8.40
N SER A 89 1.57 6.94 -9.53
CA SER A 89 2.58 7.53 -10.38
C SER A 89 2.09 8.86 -10.94
N SER A 90 3.02 9.80 -11.11
CA SER A 90 2.78 11.10 -11.73
C SER A 90 2.43 11.02 -13.22
N GLN A 91 2.58 9.86 -13.86
CA GLN A 91 2.13 9.63 -15.24
C GLN A 91 0.62 9.38 -15.35
N LEU A 92 -0.06 9.19 -14.22
CA LEU A 92 -1.50 8.96 -14.15
C LEU A 92 -2.19 10.24 -13.71
N TRP A 93 -3.18 10.67 -14.49
CA TRP A 93 -3.90 11.93 -14.29
C TRP A 93 -5.23 11.74 -13.58
N MET A 94 -5.83 10.55 -13.68
CA MET A 94 -7.12 10.26 -13.04
C MET A 94 -6.93 9.64 -11.65
N PRO A 95 -7.70 10.05 -10.63
CA PRO A 95 -7.51 9.61 -9.24
C PRO A 95 -7.77 8.12 -9.02
N TRP A 96 -8.59 7.47 -9.86
CA TRP A 96 -8.88 6.02 -9.78
C TRP A 96 -7.85 5.13 -10.48
N GLN A 97 -6.88 5.71 -11.22
CA GLN A 97 -5.84 4.95 -11.90
C GLN A 97 -4.72 4.58 -10.93
N SER A 98 -4.14 3.40 -11.12
CA SER A 98 -3.03 2.91 -10.29
C SER A 98 -2.30 1.77 -11.00
N PHE A 99 -1.21 1.31 -10.39
CA PHE A 99 -0.65 -0.01 -10.66
C PHE A 99 -0.85 -0.88 -9.43
N ARG A 100 -1.21 -2.16 -9.60
CA ARG A 100 -1.59 -3.03 -8.49
C ARG A 100 -0.93 -4.40 -8.57
N HIS A 101 -0.68 -4.97 -7.41
CA HIS A 101 -0.25 -6.35 -7.22
C HIS A 101 -1.03 -6.94 -6.04
N SER A 102 -1.81 -7.99 -6.28
CA SER A 102 -2.59 -8.63 -5.22
C SER A 102 -1.72 -9.61 -4.43
N LEU A 103 -1.87 -9.62 -3.12
CA LEU A 103 -1.17 -10.54 -2.21
C LEU A 103 -2.12 -11.02 -1.12
N GLN A 104 -1.74 -12.13 -0.48
CA GLN A 104 -2.46 -12.67 0.67
C GLN A 104 -1.66 -12.43 1.95
N LEU A 105 -2.30 -11.81 2.94
CA LEU A 105 -1.81 -11.73 4.30
C LEU A 105 -2.40 -12.84 5.16
N THR A 106 -1.67 -13.21 6.20
CA THR A 106 -2.08 -14.17 7.22
C THR A 106 -1.87 -13.58 8.61
N ARG A 107 -2.21 -14.37 9.65
CA ARG A 107 -1.94 -14.00 11.05
C ARG A 107 -0.45 -13.98 11.39
N ASP A 108 0.34 -14.74 10.64
CA ASP A 108 1.78 -14.78 10.85
C ASP A 108 2.45 -13.63 10.10
N TRP A 109 3.55 -13.16 10.67
CA TRP A 109 4.37 -12.13 10.03
C TRP A 109 5.04 -12.68 8.77
N GLN A 110 4.84 -11.98 7.66
CA GLN A 110 5.37 -12.35 6.36
C GLN A 110 6.22 -11.21 5.78
N SER A 111 7.31 -11.56 5.11
CA SER A 111 8.13 -10.63 4.34
C SER A 111 7.77 -10.72 2.86
N PHE A 112 7.43 -9.58 2.26
CA PHE A 112 7.09 -9.47 0.85
C PHE A 112 8.17 -8.68 0.11
N TYR A 113 8.56 -9.18 -1.06
CA TYR A 113 9.41 -8.47 -2.01
C TYR A 113 8.67 -8.46 -3.34
N ILE A 114 8.21 -7.28 -3.75
CA ILE A 114 7.40 -7.12 -4.96
C ILE A 114 8.21 -6.30 -5.96
N PRO A 115 8.75 -6.93 -7.02
CA PRO A 115 9.38 -6.22 -8.13
C PRO A 115 8.42 -5.21 -8.74
N PHE A 116 8.93 -4.06 -9.19
CA PHE A 116 8.11 -3.09 -9.90
C PHE A 116 7.47 -3.67 -11.18
N SER A 117 8.10 -4.67 -11.80
CA SER A 117 7.55 -5.40 -12.96
C SER A 117 6.25 -6.14 -12.68
N ASP A 118 5.97 -6.46 -11.41
CA ASP A 118 4.84 -7.31 -11.04
C ASP A 118 3.58 -6.48 -10.74
N PHE A 119 3.68 -5.15 -10.81
CA PHE A 119 2.55 -4.24 -10.68
C PHE A 119 1.85 -4.04 -12.03
N ALA A 120 0.65 -4.58 -12.16
CA ALA A 120 -0.17 -4.49 -13.36
C ALA A 120 -0.93 -3.14 -13.45
N PRO A 121 -1.11 -2.57 -14.65
CA PRO A 121 -1.97 -1.40 -14.85
C PRO A 121 -3.41 -1.66 -14.39
N TYR A 122 -3.98 -0.74 -13.61
CA TYR A 122 -5.37 -0.79 -13.16
C TYR A 122 -6.13 0.45 -13.63
N ARG A 123 -7.20 0.23 -14.42
CA ARG A 123 -8.02 1.28 -15.07
C ARG A 123 -7.21 2.25 -15.95
N THR A 124 -6.10 1.78 -16.51
CA THR A 124 -5.23 2.53 -17.43
C THR A 124 -4.57 1.57 -18.42
N GLN A 125 -4.16 2.09 -19.58
CA GLN A 125 -3.34 1.37 -20.57
C GLN A 125 -1.86 1.73 -20.47
N THR A 126 -1.51 2.72 -19.64
CA THR A 126 -0.14 3.18 -19.44
C THR A 126 0.70 2.09 -18.76
N ARG A 127 1.91 1.83 -19.27
CA ARG A 127 2.88 0.95 -18.60
C ARG A 127 3.57 1.70 -17.46
N LEU A 128 3.94 1.00 -16.38
CA LEU A 128 4.63 1.62 -15.26
C LEU A 128 6.00 2.18 -15.70
N ASN A 129 6.20 3.48 -15.51
CA ASN A 129 7.53 4.09 -15.53
C ASN A 129 8.00 4.23 -14.08
N THR A 130 9.00 3.46 -13.66
CA THR A 130 9.47 3.43 -12.26
C THR A 130 9.91 4.80 -11.76
N ASN A 131 10.45 5.65 -12.64
CA ASN A 131 10.85 7.03 -12.33
C ASN A 131 9.72 7.96 -11.92
N SER A 132 8.48 7.57 -12.23
CA SER A 132 7.30 8.38 -11.99
C SER A 132 6.53 7.92 -10.76
N ILE A 133 7.00 6.90 -10.03
CA ILE A 133 6.34 6.40 -8.82
C ILE A 133 6.39 7.49 -7.75
N THR A 134 5.23 7.80 -7.17
CA THR A 134 5.07 8.86 -6.16
C THR A 134 4.60 8.33 -4.82
N GLN A 135 3.99 7.15 -4.78
CA GLN A 135 3.38 6.61 -3.58
C GLN A 135 3.30 5.10 -3.64
N PHE A 136 3.44 4.46 -2.47
CA PHE A 136 3.06 3.08 -2.22
C PHE A 136 1.84 3.03 -1.29
N ALA A 137 1.00 2.01 -1.39
CA ALA A 137 -0.08 1.77 -0.44
C ALA A 137 -0.42 0.28 -0.32
N LEU A 138 -0.98 -0.08 0.83
CA LEU A 138 -1.70 -1.34 1.03
C LEU A 138 -3.20 -1.02 1.10
N LEU A 139 -3.98 -1.66 0.24
CA LEU A 139 -5.41 -1.39 0.03
C LEU A 139 -6.25 -2.60 0.44
N LEU A 140 -7.15 -2.38 1.39
CA LEU A 140 -8.24 -3.28 1.77
C LEU A 140 -9.43 -3.03 0.83
N GLY A 141 -9.85 -4.05 0.09
CA GLY A 141 -10.97 -3.96 -0.87
C GLY A 141 -12.06 -5.02 -0.67
N GLU A 142 -11.83 -5.98 0.22
CA GLU A 142 -12.84 -6.94 0.65
C GLU A 142 -13.82 -6.24 1.62
N GLN A 143 -15.13 -6.45 1.42
CA GLN A 143 -16.16 -5.87 2.29
C GLN A 143 -16.13 -6.50 3.67
N GLY A 144 -16.12 -5.66 4.71
CA GLY A 144 -16.03 -6.12 6.08
C GLY A 144 -15.07 -5.29 6.92
N SER A 145 -14.91 -5.71 8.17
CA SER A 145 -13.95 -5.13 9.11
C SER A 145 -12.66 -5.93 9.09
N HIS A 146 -11.56 -5.29 8.74
CA HIS A 146 -10.26 -5.90 8.57
C HIS A 146 -9.18 -5.08 9.26
N GLN A 147 -8.15 -5.76 9.75
CA GLN A 147 -6.96 -5.11 10.28
C GLN A 147 -5.70 -5.71 9.67
N ILE A 148 -4.82 -4.84 9.20
CA ILE A 148 -3.46 -5.19 8.78
C ILE A 148 -2.46 -4.39 9.60
N THR A 149 -1.28 -4.95 9.84
CA THR A 149 -0.19 -4.26 10.53
C THR A 149 1.08 -4.38 9.70
N VAL A 150 1.75 -3.25 9.48
CA VAL A 150 3.05 -3.17 8.82
C VAL A 150 4.11 -2.90 9.88
N ARG A 151 5.13 -3.76 9.95
CA ARG A 151 6.27 -3.59 10.88
C ARG A 151 7.42 -2.86 10.24
N ARG A 152 7.69 -3.15 8.97
CA ARG A 152 8.81 -2.58 8.21
C ARG A 152 8.38 -2.35 6.78
N PHE A 153 8.92 -1.30 6.16
CA PHE A 153 8.67 -0.98 4.77
C PHE A 153 9.88 -0.26 4.17
N GLY A 154 10.16 -0.57 2.90
CA GLY A 154 11.23 0.09 2.18
C GLY A 154 11.30 -0.31 0.71
N LEU A 155 12.45 0.00 0.12
CA LEU A 155 12.81 -0.31 -1.26
C LEU A 155 13.99 -1.28 -1.26
N TYR A 156 14.10 -2.08 -2.32
CA TYR A 156 15.24 -3.00 -2.48
C TYR A 156 15.84 -2.92 -3.88
N SER A 157 17.09 -3.36 -4.00
CA SER A 157 17.76 -3.64 -5.27
C SER A 157 18.51 -4.96 -5.24
N VAL A 158 18.67 -5.61 -6.38
CA VAL A 158 19.39 -6.88 -6.53
C VAL A 158 20.80 -6.72 -7.08
#